data_AF-A0A3D4TE70-F1
#
_entry.id   AF-A0A3D4TE70-F1
#
_cell.length_a   1.000
_cell.length_b   1.000
_cell.length_c   1.000
_cell.angle_alpha   90.00
_cell.angle_beta   90.00
_cell.angle_gamma   90.00
#
_symmetry.space_group_name_H-M   'P 1'
#
loop_
_entity.id
_entity.type
_entity.pdbx_description
1 polymer ?
#
loop_
_entity_poly.entity_id
_entity_poly.type
_entity_poly.pdbx_seq_one_letter_code
_entity_poly.pdbx_strand_id
1 'polypeptide(L)'
;MYLPAEEMQLIEQIRHAQNEKEAYSLIESTLRWLASNQSFDDIQLHVRKMYRSLGAVNPLLVEDPEEWNIIQASKVHYYRVGTQYHVEIA
;
A
#
# COMPACT_ATOMS: atom_id res chain seq x y z
N MET A 1 8.07 16.00 7.52
CA MET A 1 7.03 14.97 7.34
C MET A 1 7.77 13.64 7.27
N TYR A 2 7.75 12.85 8.34
CA TYR A 2 8.54 11.63 8.51
C TYR A 2 7.63 10.42 8.21
N LEU A 3 7.95 9.60 7.19
CA LEU A 3 7.53 8.20 7.09
C LEU A 3 8.66 7.38 7.73
N PRO A 4 8.61 6.91 8.99
CA PRO A 4 9.89 6.57 9.61
C PRO A 4 10.43 5.18 9.23
N ALA A 5 9.63 4.12 9.29
CA ALA A 5 10.17 2.77 9.06
C ALA A 5 9.14 1.78 8.53
N GLU A 6 7.99 1.66 9.21
CA GLU A 6 7.02 0.59 8.90
C GLU A 6 6.35 0.77 7.53
N GLU A 7 5.97 2.00 7.17
CA GLU A 7 5.37 2.29 5.85
C GLU A 7 6.38 2.07 4.71
N MET A 8 7.65 2.44 4.90
CA MET A 8 8.71 2.24 3.91
C MET A 8 9.06 0.75 3.77
N GLN A 9 9.11 0.02 4.89
CA GLN A 9 9.28 -1.44 4.89
C GLN A 9 8.14 -2.14 4.17
N LEU A 10 6.90 -1.70 4.36
CA LEU A 10 5.75 -2.29 3.68
C LEU A 10 5.78 -2.03 2.17
N ILE A 11 6.21 -0.85 1.73
CA ILE A 11 6.41 -0.56 0.31
C ILE A 11 7.48 -1.48 -0.27
N GLU A 12 8.62 -1.63 0.39
CA GLU A 12 9.69 -2.54 -0.08
C GLU A 12 9.22 -4.00 -0.10
N GLN A 13 8.44 -4.46 0.89
CA GLN A 13 7.85 -5.80 0.89
C GLN A 13 6.88 -6.00 -0.27
N ILE A 14 6.08 -4.98 -0.60
CA ILE A 14 5.18 -5.01 -1.76
C ILE A 14 5.99 -5.09 -3.05
N ARG A 15 7.05 -4.28 -3.19
CA ARG A 15 7.91 -4.26 -4.38
C ARG A 15 8.62 -5.61 -4.61
N HIS A 16 9.01 -6.27 -3.54
CA HIS A 16 9.69 -7.56 -3.59
C HIS A 16 8.76 -8.77 -3.48
N ALA A 17 7.44 -8.58 -3.54
CA ALA A 17 6.51 -9.69 -3.60
C ALA A 17 6.73 -10.50 -4.88
N GLN A 18 6.56 -11.82 -4.81
CA GLN A 18 6.76 -12.72 -5.96
C GLN A 18 5.65 -12.58 -7.02
N ASN A 19 4.50 -12.05 -6.62
CA ASN A 19 3.32 -11.86 -7.47
C ASN A 19 2.31 -10.93 -6.78
N GLU A 20 1.32 -10.46 -7.54
CA GLU A 20 0.25 -9.60 -7.04
C GLU A 20 -0.50 -10.19 -5.83
N LYS A 21 -0.72 -11.51 -5.79
CA LYS A 21 -1.49 -12.16 -4.72
C LYS A 21 -0.77 -12.06 -3.37
N GLU A 22 0.54 -12.20 -3.36
CA GLU A 22 1.36 -12.01 -2.16
C GLU A 22 1.29 -10.55 -1.70
N ALA A 23 1.44 -9.60 -2.62
CA ALA A 23 1.31 -8.17 -2.30
C ALA A 23 -0.08 -7.84 -1.74
N TYR A 24 -1.16 -8.36 -2.34
CA TYR A 24 -2.51 -8.17 -1.83
C TYR A 24 -2.72 -8.75 -0.43
N SER A 25 -2.12 -9.91 -0.15
CA SER A 25 -2.20 -10.54 1.17
C SER A 25 -1.51 -9.71 2.24
N LEU A 26 -0.37 -9.08 1.92
CA LEU A 26 0.31 -8.12 2.80
C LEU A 26 -0.58 -6.92 3.09
N ILE A 27 -1.18 -6.32 2.06
CA ILE A 27 -2.07 -5.15 2.18
C ILE A 27 -3.27 -5.46 3.07
N GLU A 28 -3.97 -6.56 2.80
CA GLU A 28 -5.17 -6.95 3.55
C GLU A 28 -4.84 -7.29 5.00
N SER A 29 -3.71 -7.95 5.25
CA SER A 29 -3.27 -8.29 6.61
C SER A 29 -2.93 -7.03 7.41
N THR A 30 -2.22 -6.08 6.80
CA THR A 30 -1.90 -4.80 7.42
C THR A 30 -3.17 -4.00 7.74
N LEU A 31 -4.09 -3.87 6.78
CA LEU A 31 -5.32 -3.11 7.00
C LEU A 31 -6.24 -3.78 8.03
N ARG A 32 -6.31 -5.12 8.07
CA ARG A 32 -7.04 -5.85 9.11
C ARG A 32 -6.43 -5.63 10.49
N TRP A 33 -5.10 -5.67 10.59
CA TRP A 33 -4.40 -5.39 11.83
C TRP A 33 -4.66 -3.95 12.30
N LEU A 34 -4.54 -2.96 11.42
CA LEU A 34 -4.84 -1.56 11.73
C LEU A 34 -6.30 -1.39 12.19
N ALA A 35 -7.26 -2.00 11.48
CA ALA A 35 -8.66 -1.97 11.86
C ALA A 35 -8.96 -2.57 13.24
N SER A 36 -8.09 -3.47 13.71
CA SER A 36 -8.25 -4.14 15.01
C SER A 36 -7.52 -3.42 16.15
N ASN A 37 -6.56 -2.54 15.84
CA ASN A 37 -5.62 -1.99 16.84
C ASN A 37 -5.53 -0.45 16.84
N GLN A 38 -5.99 0.23 15.79
CA GLN A 38 -5.82 1.66 15.57
C GLN A 38 -7.16 2.36 15.37
N SER A 39 -7.14 3.70 15.41
CA SER A 39 -8.33 4.49 15.17
C SER A 39 -8.69 4.52 13.68
N PHE A 40 -9.94 4.88 13.39
CA PHE A 40 -10.40 5.09 12.01
C PHE A 40 -9.57 6.14 11.26
N ASP A 41 -9.20 7.23 11.93
CA ASP A 41 -8.40 8.30 11.34
C ASP A 41 -7.00 7.82 10.96
N ASP A 42 -6.40 6.93 11.76
CA ASP A 42 -5.10 6.32 11.47
C ASP A 42 -5.17 5.40 10.24
N ILE A 43 -6.27 4.65 10.08
CA ILE A 43 -6.51 3.82 8.90
C ILE A 43 -6.65 4.71 7.66
N GLN A 44 -7.44 5.79 7.74
CA GLN A 44 -7.59 6.75 6.65
C GLN A 44 -6.25 7.36 6.25
N LEU A 45 -5.45 7.78 7.24
CA LEU A 45 -4.14 8.36 7.01
C LEU A 45 -3.19 7.35 6.36
N HIS A 46 -3.14 6.12 6.86
CA HIS A 46 -2.31 5.05 6.32
C HIS A 46 -2.65 4.73 4.86
N VAL A 47 -3.94 4.51 4.56
CA VAL A 47 -4.40 4.22 3.19
C VAL A 47 -4.04 5.35 2.23
N ARG A 48 -4.30 6.61 2.60
CA ARG A 48 -3.97 7.78 1.76
C ARG A 48 -2.47 7.89 1.53
N LYS A 49 -1.65 7.69 2.55
CA LYS A 49 -0.19 7.70 2.42
C LYS A 49 0.30 6.59 1.51
N MET A 50 -0.10 5.34 1.74
CA MET A 50 0.34 4.21 0.93
C MET A 50 -0.06 4.35 -0.53
N TYR A 51 -1.30 4.80 -0.80
CA TYR A 51 -1.74 5.10 -2.16
C TYR A 51 -0.86 6.15 -2.84
N ARG A 52 -0.54 7.25 -2.13
CA ARG A 52 0.34 8.31 -2.65
C ARG A 52 1.77 7.83 -2.83
N SER A 53 2.32 7.07 -1.89
CA SER A 53 3.70 6.57 -1.97
C SER A 53 3.88 5.57 -3.11
N LEU A 54 2.96 4.62 -3.28
CA LEU A 54 2.97 3.70 -4.42
C LEU A 54 2.76 4.45 -5.75
N GLY A 55 1.92 5.48 -5.75
CA GLY A 55 1.71 6.36 -6.91
C GLY A 55 2.89 7.28 -7.23
N ALA A 56 3.79 7.54 -6.28
CA ALA A 56 4.97 8.38 -6.44
C ALA A 56 6.20 7.61 -6.94
N VAL A 57 6.13 6.28 -7.05
CA VAL A 57 7.21 5.47 -7.64
C VAL A 57 7.40 5.88 -9.10
N ASN A 58 8.63 6.26 -9.45
CA ASN A 58 8.97 6.62 -10.81
C ASN A 58 9.15 5.35 -11.67
N PRO A 59 8.33 5.13 -12.71
CA PRO A 59 8.43 3.94 -13.55
C PRO A 59 9.78 3.83 -14.27
N LEU A 60 10.47 4.95 -14.52
CA LEU A 60 11.79 4.96 -15.17
C LEU A 60 12.90 4.40 -14.27
N LEU A 61 12.64 4.23 -12.97
CA LEU A 61 13.58 3.69 -11.99
C LEU A 61 13.28 2.24 -11.60
N VAL A 62 12.25 1.64 -12.20
CA VAL A 62 11.88 0.24 -11.95
C VAL A 62 12.35 -0.59 -13.15
N GLU A 63 13.37 -1.41 -12.93
CA GLU A 63 14.00 -2.20 -14.00
C GLU A 63 13.18 -3.45 -14.36
N ASP A 64 12.51 -4.04 -13.38
CA ASP A 64 11.69 -5.24 -13.56
C ASP A 64 10.23 -4.88 -13.93
N PRO A 65 9.73 -5.27 -15.13
CA PRO A 65 8.34 -5.06 -15.50
C PRO A 65 7.34 -5.69 -14.53
N GLU A 66 7.69 -6.82 -13.90
CA GLU A 66 6.81 -7.49 -12.96
C GLU A 66 6.71 -6.71 -11.64
N GLU A 67 7.84 -6.18 -11.14
CA GLU A 67 7.83 -5.24 -10.01
C GLU A 67 6.90 -4.05 -10.29
N TRP A 68 6.99 -3.46 -11.49
CA TRP A 68 6.12 -2.34 -11.85
C TRP A 68 4.63 -2.72 -11.85
N ASN A 69 4.29 -3.89 -12.39
CA ASN A 69 2.93 -4.41 -12.38
C ASN A 69 2.43 -4.57 -10.95
N ILE A 70 3.23 -5.17 -10.07
CA ILE A 70 2.90 -5.37 -8.66
C ILE A 70 2.67 -4.03 -7.94
N ILE A 71 3.49 -3.01 -8.20
CA ILE A 71 3.33 -1.67 -7.60
C ILE A 71 1.99 -1.05 -8.03
N GLN A 72 1.67 -1.08 -9.32
CA GLN A 72 0.42 -0.51 -9.84
C GLN A 72 -0.81 -1.28 -9.35
N ALA A 73 -0.75 -2.60 -9.38
CA ALA A 73 -1.78 -3.50 -8.86
C ALA A 73 -2.03 -3.24 -7.37
N SER A 74 -0.96 -3.16 -6.58
CA SER A 74 -1.00 -2.86 -5.15
C SER A 74 -1.60 -1.50 -4.84
N LYS A 75 -1.28 -0.47 -5.63
CA LYS A 75 -1.89 0.87 -5.49
C LYS A 75 -3.40 0.82 -5.65
N VAL A 76 -3.88 0.12 -6.68
CA VAL A 76 -5.33 -0.04 -6.96
C VAL A 76 -5.98 -0.86 -5.85
N HIS A 77 -5.34 -1.95 -5.41
CA HIS A 77 -5.87 -2.80 -4.35
C HIS A 77 -5.95 -2.08 -3.01
N TYR A 78 -4.95 -1.27 -2.65
CA TYR A 78 -4.98 -0.42 -1.46
C TYR A 78 -6.18 0.51 -1.44
N TYR A 79 -6.47 1.15 -2.57
CA TYR A 79 -7.66 1.99 -2.68
C TYR A 79 -8.93 1.15 -2.51
N ARG A 80 -9.06 0.05 -3.25
CA ARG A 80 -10.22 -0.84 -3.18
C ARG A 80 -10.50 -1.33 -1.76
N VAL A 81 -9.50 -1.86 -1.06
CA VAL A 81 -9.66 -2.34 0.32
C VAL A 81 -9.89 -1.17 1.26
N GLY A 82 -9.21 -0.04 1.06
CA GLY A 82 -9.43 1.20 1.81
C GLY A 82 -10.88 1.68 1.78
N THR A 83 -11.57 1.58 0.64
CA THR A 83 -13.00 1.98 0.55
C THR A 83 -13.92 1.14 1.44
N GLN A 84 -13.54 -0.09 1.79
CA GLN A 84 -14.29 -0.93 2.73
C GLN A 84 -14.27 -0.34 4.16
N TYR A 85 -13.27 0.49 4.45
CA TYR A 85 -13.14 1.25 5.68
C TYR A 85 -13.55 2.72 5.48
N HIS A 86 -14.42 3.03 4.51
CA HIS A 86 -14.91 4.39 4.25
C HIS A 86 -13.80 5.44 4.07
N VAL A 87 -12.64 5.03 3.54
CA VAL A 87 -11.55 5.95 3.22
C VAL A 87 -11.84 6.62 1.87
N GLU A 88 -11.94 7.94 1.86
CA GLU A 88 -11.97 8.74 0.63
C GLU A 88 -10.55 9.19 0.27
N ILE A 89 -10.07 8.80 -0.92
CA ILE A 89 -8.81 9.30 -1.47
C ILE A 89 -9.15 10.49 -2.38
N ALA A 90 -8.86 11.70 -1.88
CA ALA A 90 -8.92 12.96 -2.61
C ALA A 90 -7.52 13.37 -3.08
#